data_AF-A0A3S1C8G5-F1
#
_entry.id   AF-A0A3S1C8G5-F1
#
_cell.length_a   1.000
_cell.length_b   1.000
_cell.length_c   1.000
_cell.angle_alpha   90.00
_cell.angle_beta   90.00
_cell.angle_gamma   90.00
#
_symmetry.space_group_name_H-M   'P 1'
#
loop_
_entity.id
_entity.type
_entity.pdbx_description
1 polymer ?
#
loop_
_entity_poly.entity_id
_entity_poly.type
_entity_poly.pdbx_seq_one_letter_code
_entity_poly.pdbx_strand_id
1 'polypeptide(L)'
;MAETPTAVVIGGTSGIGRAIAQRFAEDGYHVVVSGRDATRGNEAAGSCQAAGAPRALFVQTDVADSGSVEALARIVSDAFGTPHV
;
A
#
# COMPACT_ATOMS: atom_id res chain seq x y z
N MET A 1 24.09 2.25 1.83
CA MET A 1 23.09 2.07 0.77
C MET A 1 21.78 2.52 1.39
N ALA A 2 21.11 3.54 0.86
CA ALA A 2 19.86 4.00 1.44
C ALA A 2 18.77 2.95 1.16
N GLU A 3 18.08 2.51 2.20
CA GLU A 3 16.94 1.60 2.12
C GLU A 3 15.75 2.32 1.45
N THR A 4 15.04 1.61 0.56
CA THR A 4 13.83 2.16 -0.07
C THR A 4 12.72 2.26 0.96
N PRO A 5 12.19 3.46 1.26
CA PRO A 5 11.17 3.62 2.27
C PRO A 5 9.85 2.98 1.84
N THR A 6 9.07 2.52 2.81
CA THR A 6 7.78 1.86 2.59
C THR A 6 6.64 2.71 3.14
N ALA A 7 5.61 2.96 2.34
CA ALA A 7 4.39 3.66 2.74
C ALA A 7 3.18 2.73 2.69
N VAL A 8 2.35 2.76 3.74
CA VAL A 8 1.09 2.01 3.82
C VAL A 8 -0.09 2.99 3.78
N VAL A 9 -0.93 2.88 2.76
CA VAL A 9 -2.08 3.76 2.56
C VAL A 9 -3.38 3.00 2.77
N ILE A 10 -3.99 3.23 3.93
CA ILE A 10 -5.34 2.72 4.24
C ILE A 10 -6.37 3.48 3.41
N GLY A 11 -7.28 2.75 2.76
CA GLY A 11 -8.25 3.35 1.84
C GLY A 11 -7.62 3.84 0.53
N GLY A 12 -6.41 3.37 0.19
CA GLY A 12 -5.67 3.79 -0.99
C GLY A 12 -6.24 3.31 -2.34
N THR A 13 -7.40 2.65 -2.35
CA THR A 13 -8.00 2.09 -3.57
C THR A 13 -8.70 3.15 -4.44
N SER A 14 -8.97 4.35 -3.89
CA SER A 14 -9.64 5.42 -4.65
C SER A 14 -9.49 6.82 -4.06
N GLY A 15 -9.97 7.83 -4.81
CA GLY A 15 -10.05 9.21 -4.36
C GLY A 15 -8.71 9.74 -3.86
N ILE A 16 -8.75 10.40 -2.70
CA ILE A 16 -7.57 10.99 -2.06
C ILE A 16 -6.54 9.92 -1.70
N GLY A 17 -6.97 8.77 -1.17
CA GLY A 17 -6.06 7.68 -0.81
C GLY A 17 -5.26 7.17 -2.01
N ARG A 18 -5.91 7.01 -3.16
CA ARG A 18 -5.21 6.60 -4.40
C ARG A 18 -4.21 7.66 -4.88
N ALA A 19 -4.58 8.93 -4.80
CA ALA A 19 -3.67 10.03 -5.16
C ALA A 19 -2.43 10.07 -4.25
N ILE A 20 -2.61 9.84 -2.94
CA ILE A 20 -1.50 9.73 -1.97
C ILE A 20 -0.60 8.54 -2.30
N ALA A 21 -1.17 7.35 -2.54
CA ALA A 21 -0.42 6.15 -2.88
C ALA A 21 0.40 6.35 -4.17
N GLN A 22 -0.21 6.97 -5.19
CA GLN A 22 0.48 7.30 -6.43
C GLN A 22 1.60 8.32 -6.21
N ARG A 23 1.40 9.31 -5.34
CA ARG A 23 2.45 10.29 -5.05
C ARG A 23 3.68 9.65 -4.40
N PHE A 24 3.49 8.75 -3.44
CA PHE A 24 4.59 7.98 -2.85
C PHE A 24 5.31 7.11 -3.89
N ALA A 25 4.55 6.54 -4.84
CA ALA A 25 5.13 5.77 -5.93
C ALA A 25 6.03 6.62 -6.83
N GLU A 26 5.60 7.83 -7.19
CA GLU A 26 6.40 8.80 -7.96
C GLU A 26 7.69 9.21 -7.23
N ASP A 27 7.64 9.26 -5.89
CA ASP A 27 8.80 9.53 -5.04
C ASP A 27 9.71 8.28 -4.82
N GLY A 28 9.37 7.14 -5.44
CA GLY A 28 10.19 5.92 -5.44
C GLY A 28 10.00 5.01 -4.22
N TYR A 29 8.93 5.17 -3.46
CA TYR A 29 8.64 4.34 -2.28
C TYR A 29 8.17 2.94 -2.69
N HIS A 30 8.35 1.98 -1.80
CA HIS A 30 7.49 0.81 -1.78
C HIS A 30 6.09 1.23 -1.29
N VAL A 31 5.04 0.80 -1.99
CA VAL A 31 3.68 1.25 -1.69
C VAL A 31 2.76 0.07 -1.37
N VAL A 32 2.16 0.08 -0.19
CA VAL A 32 1.10 -0.87 0.16
C VAL A 32 -0.23 -0.13 0.17
N VAL A 33 -1.18 -0.61 -0.62
CA VAL A 33 -2.55 -0.08 -0.66
C VAL A 33 -3.45 -1.04 0.10
N SER A 34 -4.29 -0.52 0.99
CA SER A 34 -5.30 -1.34 1.67
C SER A 34 -6.73 -0.84 1.46
N GLY A 35 -7.69 -1.77 1.52
CA GLY A 35 -9.11 -1.48 1.38
C GLY A 35 -9.93 -2.74 1.16
N ARG A 36 -11.26 -2.60 1.09
CA ARG A 36 -12.19 -3.75 1.05
C ARG A 36 -12.40 -4.33 -0.35
N ASP A 37 -12.23 -3.51 -1.38
CA ASP A 37 -12.50 -3.87 -2.78
C ASP A 37 -11.21 -4.38 -3.44
N ALA A 38 -11.16 -5.68 -3.72
CA ALA A 38 -9.98 -6.32 -4.28
C ALA A 38 -9.68 -5.89 -5.72
N THR A 39 -10.70 -5.65 -6.54
CA THR A 39 -10.51 -5.24 -7.94
C THR A 39 -9.87 -3.86 -7.99
N ARG A 40 -10.47 -2.89 -7.29
CA ARG A 40 -9.94 -1.51 -7.23
C ARG A 40 -8.59 -1.45 -6.54
N GLY A 41 -8.38 -2.31 -5.56
CA GLY A 41 -7.11 -2.46 -4.85
C GLY A 41 -5.97 -2.90 -5.77
N ASN A 42 -6.18 -3.98 -6.52
CA ASN A 42 -5.19 -4.47 -7.47
C ASN A 42 -4.89 -3.46 -8.59
N GLU A 43 -5.91 -2.77 -9.11
CA GLU A 43 -5.72 -1.68 -10.08
C GLU A 43 -4.90 -0.52 -9.51
N ALA A 44 -5.14 -0.13 -8.25
CA ALA A 44 -4.39 0.91 -7.58
C ALA A 44 -2.92 0.52 -7.39
N ALA A 45 -2.65 -0.71 -6.93
CA ALA A 45 -1.28 -1.22 -6.79
C ALA A 45 -0.54 -1.26 -8.15
N GLY A 46 -1.20 -1.73 -9.21
CA GLY A 46 -0.64 -1.71 -10.56
C GLY A 46 -0.36 -0.29 -11.07
N SER A 47 -1.25 0.66 -10.77
CA SER A 47 -1.03 2.08 -11.09
C SER A 47 0.18 2.66 -10.34
N CYS A 48 0.38 2.30 -9.08
CA CYS A 48 1.55 2.72 -8.30
C CYS A 48 2.84 2.16 -8.88
N GLN A 49 2.88 0.87 -9.25
CA GLN A 49 4.02 0.29 -9.96
C GLN A 49 4.32 1.03 -11.27
N ALA A 50 3.29 1.33 -12.07
CA ALA A 50 3.45 2.07 -13.32
C ALA A 50 3.94 3.52 -13.10
N ALA A 51 3.61 4.13 -11.96
CA ALA A 51 4.01 5.49 -11.61
C ALA A 51 5.45 5.61 -11.08
N GLY A 52 6.11 4.51 -10.72
CA GLY A 52 7.51 4.52 -10.28
C GLY A 52 7.82 3.74 -9.01
N ALA A 53 6.82 3.16 -8.34
CA ALA A 53 7.07 2.36 -7.14
C ALA A 53 7.92 1.13 -7.49
N PRO A 54 9.08 0.91 -6.85
CA PRO A 54 9.89 -0.29 -7.09
C PRO A 54 9.15 -1.58 -6.74
N ARG A 55 8.18 -1.49 -5.82
CA ARG A 55 7.25 -2.57 -5.48
C ARG A 55 5.96 -1.96 -4.95
N ALA A 56 4.82 -2.48 -5.40
CA ALA A 56 3.53 -2.16 -4.81
C ALA A 56 2.75 -3.43 -4.50
N LEU A 57 1.97 -3.41 -3.42
CA LEU A 57 1.13 -4.52 -3.00
C LEU A 57 -0.26 -4.00 -2.61
N PHE A 58 -1.29 -4.73 -3.01
CA PHE A 58 -2.61 -4.56 -2.43
C PHE A 58 -2.85 -5.60 -1.34
N VAL A 59 -3.39 -5.17 -0.20
CA VAL A 59 -3.84 -6.05 0.88
C VAL A 59 -5.31 -5.73 1.17
N GLN A 60 -6.17 -6.73 1.03
CA GLN A 60 -7.57 -6.56 1.38
C GLN A 60 -7.68 -6.36 2.89
N THR A 61 -8.32 -5.28 3.31
CA THR A 61 -8.42 -4.91 4.73
C THR A 61 -9.76 -4.24 5.02
N ASP A 62 -10.41 -4.69 6.09
CA ASP A 62 -11.51 -3.99 6.72
C ASP A 62 -11.03 -3.41 8.06
N VAL A 63 -10.97 -2.08 8.17
CA VAL A 63 -10.49 -1.40 9.37
C VAL A 63 -11.45 -1.51 10.56
N ALA A 64 -12.69 -1.94 10.33
CA ALA A 64 -13.63 -2.23 11.41
C ALA A 64 -13.36 -3.58 12.10
N ASP A 65 -12.55 -4.45 11.48
CA ASP A 65 -12.13 -5.75 12.02
C ASP A 65 -10.67 -5.68 12.47
N SER A 66 -10.44 -5.77 13.78
CA SER A 66 -9.08 -5.73 14.34
C SER A 66 -8.20 -6.87 13.82
N GLY A 67 -8.76 -8.06 13.57
CA GLY A 67 -8.02 -9.18 13.01
C GLY A 67 -7.54 -8.90 11.57
N SER A 68 -8.35 -8.18 10.79
CA SER A 68 -7.98 -7.74 9.45
C SER A 68 -6.82 -6.73 9.47
N VAL A 69 -6.82 -5.80 10.43
CA VAL A 69 -5.73 -4.81 10.60
C VAL A 69 -4.44 -5.48 11.07
N GLU A 70 -4.52 -6.44 11.99
CA GLU A 70 -3.37 -7.24 12.43
C GLU A 70 -2.78 -8.05 11.28
N ALA A 71 -3.62 -8.66 10.44
CA ALA A 71 -3.18 -9.37 9.24
C ALA A 71 -2.48 -8.43 8.25
N LEU A 72 -3.01 -7.22 8.03
CA LEU A 72 -2.34 -6.20 7.21
C LEU A 72 -0.94 -5.89 7.76
N ALA A 73 -0.82 -5.59 9.04
CA ALA A 73 0.47 -5.25 9.67
C ALA A 73 1.48 -6.39 9.52
N ARG A 74 1.05 -7.64 9.72
CA ARG A 74 1.90 -8.82 9.53
C ARG A 74 2.38 -8.97 8.09
N ILE A 75 1.47 -8.87 7.12
CA ILE A 75 1.81 -8.97 5.69
C ILE A 75 2.80 -7.89 5.29
N VAL A 76 2.60 -6.64 5.74
CA VAL A 76 3.53 -5.53 5.49
C VAL A 76 4.90 -5.83 6.10
N SER A 77 4.94 -6.22 7.37
CA SER A 77 6.18 -6.55 8.08
C SER A 77 6.96 -7.67 7.40
N ASP A 78 6.28 -8.75 7.01
CA ASP A 78 6.91 -9.91 6.38
C ASP A 78 7.42 -9.59 4.96
N ALA A 79 6.70 -8.75 4.22
CA ALA A 79 7.03 -8.44 2.83
C ALA A 79 8.00 -7.26 2.66
N PHE A 80 7.93 -6.23 3.52
CA PHE A 80 8.62 -4.96 3.35
C PHE A 80 9.40 -4.51 4.61
N GLY A 81 9.25 -5.20 5.73
CA GLY A 81 9.79 -4.74 7.02
C GLY A 81 8.92 -3.65 7.65
N THR A 82 9.54 -2.79 8.45
CA THR A 82 8.81 -1.74 9.18
C THR A 82 8.37 -0.62 8.21
N PRO A 83 7.07 -0.29 8.12
CA PRO A 83 6.63 0.82 7.31
C PRO A 83 7.15 2.14 7.90
N HIS A 84 7.50 3.06 7.00
CA HIS A 84 8.03 4.37 7.36
C HIS A 84 6.90 5.39 7.52
N VAL A 85 5.80 5.18 6.79
CA VAL A 85 4.59 6.01 6.77
C VAL A 85 3.35 5.12 6.73
#